data_AF-A0A959UUK4-F1
#
_entry.id   AF-A0A959UUK4-F1
#
_cell.length_a   1.000
_cell.length_b   1.000
_cell.length_c   1.000
_cell.angle_alpha   90.00
_cell.angle_beta   90.00
_cell.angle_gamma   90.00
#
_symmetry.space_group_name_H-M   'P 1'
#
loop_
_entity.id
_entity.type
_entity.pdbx_description
1 polymer ?
#
loop_
_entity_poly.entity_id
_entity_poly.type
_entity_poly.pdbx_seq_one_letter_code
_entity_poly.pdbx_strand_id
1 'polypeptide(L)'
;GRFGYDPLFLILADVVRFAREQQIPVSTRGSVANSLVAYCLGITDVDPIELDLYFERFINPSRSSPPDFDIDFSWKDRDHVTRYLFDKYGDRRRVALLATYSTYQYRAVIRELGKVFGLPPHEIDALADPHTSKRDGDLDQVARTILRYGQHLHEHPHHLSIHVGGVLIAEEPLTHYTALHMPPKGFATTQFSMLEAEDLGLYKFDILSQRGLGHIRDCVELVQQRSPDRGTRSVDPPGRANDDPAAVDIHDVQRFKTDPRVNELLRTGDTIGCFYVESPAMRMLLKKLGVQDYPTL
;
A
#
# COMPACT_ATOMS: atom_id res chain seq x y z
N GLY A 1 9.68 -26.16 3.56
CA GLY A 1 8.43 -26.61 4.17
C GLY A 1 7.59 -27.26 3.08
N ARG A 2 6.49 -27.93 3.45
CA ARG A 2 5.66 -28.74 2.54
C ARG A 2 5.20 -27.99 1.27
N PHE A 3 5.02 -26.68 1.35
CA PHE A 3 4.55 -25.82 0.24
C PHE A 3 5.67 -25.01 -0.44
N GLY A 4 6.92 -25.11 0.01
CA GLY A 4 8.04 -24.40 -0.63
C GLY A 4 8.13 -22.88 -0.38
N TYR A 5 7.30 -22.31 0.50
CA TYR A 5 7.28 -20.86 0.75
C TYR A 5 8.32 -20.34 1.76
N ASP A 6 9.18 -21.20 2.32
CA ASP A 6 10.20 -20.78 3.29
C ASP A 6 11.09 -19.62 2.79
N PRO A 7 11.58 -19.63 1.53
CA PRO A 7 12.38 -18.52 1.02
C PRO A 7 11.63 -17.19 1.04
N LEU A 8 10.31 -17.18 0.82
CA LEU A 8 9.49 -15.97 0.85
C LEU A 8 9.49 -15.36 2.25
N PHE A 9 9.25 -16.18 3.29
CA PHE A 9 9.32 -15.73 4.68
C PHE A 9 10.71 -15.20 5.05
N LEU A 10 11.78 -15.87 4.62
CA LEU A 10 13.14 -15.45 4.95
C LEU A 10 13.51 -14.13 4.27
N ILE A 11 13.12 -13.93 3.01
CA ILE A 11 13.33 -12.67 2.30
C ILE A 11 12.53 -11.55 2.99
N LEU A 12 11.28 -11.78 3.39
CA LEU A 12 10.47 -10.77 4.08
C LEU A 12 11.04 -10.42 5.45
N ALA A 13 11.41 -11.42 6.24
CA ALA A 13 12.07 -11.21 7.53
C ALA A 13 13.36 -10.41 7.36
N ASP A 14 14.11 -10.67 6.29
CA ASP A 14 15.33 -9.94 5.96
C ASP A 14 15.07 -8.48 5.59
N VAL A 15 14.04 -8.20 4.80
CA VAL A 15 13.64 -6.83 4.42
C VAL A 15 13.12 -6.06 5.64
N VAL A 16 12.29 -6.69 6.49
CA VAL A 16 11.78 -6.08 7.72
C VAL A 16 12.92 -5.82 8.70
N ARG A 17 13.87 -6.74 8.82
CA ARG A 17 15.09 -6.55 9.63
C ARG A 17 15.90 -5.36 9.13
N PHE A 18 16.17 -5.28 7.82
CA PHE A 18 16.86 -4.14 7.22
C PHE A 18 16.12 -2.82 7.51
N ALA A 19 14.81 -2.78 7.33
CA ALA A 19 14.01 -1.58 7.62
C ALA A 19 14.16 -1.15 9.09
N ARG A 20 14.08 -2.09 10.04
CA ARG A 20 14.27 -1.81 11.47
C ARG A 20 15.69 -1.31 11.79
N GLU A 21 16.73 -1.93 11.22
CA GLU A 21 18.12 -1.49 11.37
C GLU A 21 18.36 -0.07 10.83
N GLN A 22 17.63 0.31 9.77
CA GLN A 22 17.66 1.66 9.18
C GLN A 22 16.64 2.62 9.80
N GLN A 23 15.94 2.23 10.87
CA GLN A 23 14.87 3.00 11.51
C GLN A 23 13.76 3.45 10.54
N ILE A 24 13.47 2.64 9.52
CA ILE A 24 12.39 2.84 8.57
C ILE A 24 11.12 2.20 9.14
N PRO A 25 10.04 2.99 9.37
CA PRO A 25 8.78 2.43 9.83
C PRO A 25 8.20 1.47 8.79
N VAL A 26 7.79 0.30 9.27
CA VAL A 26 7.30 -0.81 8.47
C VAL A 26 6.01 -1.35 9.07
N SER A 27 5.08 -1.72 8.22
CA SER A 27 3.83 -2.38 8.62
C SER A 27 3.45 -3.43 7.60
N THR A 28 2.74 -4.46 8.03
CA THR A 28 2.25 -5.52 7.16
C THR A 28 0.74 -5.45 7.05
N ARG A 29 0.18 -5.82 5.90
CA ARG A 29 -1.27 -5.93 5.70
C ARG A 29 -1.67 -7.25 5.09
N GLY A 30 -2.97 -7.47 5.01
CA GLY A 30 -3.53 -8.69 4.44
C GLY A 30 -3.38 -9.88 5.38
N SER A 31 -3.37 -11.08 4.80
CA SER A 31 -3.43 -12.31 5.57
C SER A 31 -2.10 -12.71 6.21
N VAL A 32 -0.99 -12.01 5.94
CA VAL A 32 0.31 -12.30 6.57
C VAL A 32 0.26 -12.18 8.11
N ALA A 33 -0.61 -11.29 8.63
CA ALA A 33 -0.85 -11.12 10.06
C ALA A 33 -1.46 -12.36 10.73
N ASN A 34 -2.06 -13.27 9.96
CA ASN A 34 -2.62 -14.52 10.47
C ASN A 34 -1.56 -15.61 10.71
N SER A 35 -0.30 -15.34 10.35
CA SER A 35 0.78 -16.32 10.49
C SER A 35 1.54 -16.14 11.79
N LEU A 36 1.44 -17.13 12.69
CA LEU A 36 2.29 -17.19 13.90
C LEU A 36 3.78 -17.22 13.54
N VAL A 37 4.14 -17.84 12.40
CA VAL A 37 5.53 -17.83 11.90
C VAL A 37 5.96 -16.42 11.53
N ALA A 38 5.10 -15.64 10.84
CA ALA A 38 5.41 -14.25 10.52
C ALA A 38 5.56 -13.39 11.78
N TYR A 39 4.71 -13.60 12.79
CA TYR A 39 4.82 -12.95 14.09
C TYR A 39 6.15 -13.30 14.80
N CYS A 40 6.49 -14.59 14.89
CA CYS A 40 7.74 -15.03 15.53
C CYS A 40 9.01 -14.57 14.80
N LEU A 41 8.97 -14.42 13.48
CA LEU A 41 10.07 -13.84 12.69
C LEU A 41 10.13 -12.31 12.77
N GLY A 42 9.17 -11.68 13.46
CA GLY A 42 9.06 -10.23 13.55
C GLY A 42 8.69 -9.57 12.23
N ILE A 43 8.09 -10.29 11.29
CA ILE A 43 7.57 -9.72 10.04
C ILE A 43 6.34 -8.85 10.35
N THR A 44 5.50 -9.28 11.29
CA THR A 44 4.30 -8.57 11.74
C THR A 44 4.29 -8.44 13.27
N ASP A 45 3.77 -7.32 13.77
CA ASP A 45 3.60 -7.05 15.20
C ASP A 45 2.19 -7.45 15.70
N VAL A 46 1.36 -8.04 14.82
CA VAL A 46 0.00 -8.50 15.13
C VAL A 46 0.06 -9.92 15.69
N ASP A 47 -0.39 -10.12 16.93
CA ASP A 47 -0.49 -11.45 17.54
C ASP A 47 -1.75 -12.18 17.00
N PRO A 48 -1.59 -13.25 16.20
CA PRO A 48 -2.72 -13.98 15.63
C PRO A 48 -3.49 -14.80 16.66
N ILE A 49 -2.89 -15.16 17.81
CA ILE A 49 -3.57 -15.89 18.88
C ILE A 49 -4.45 -14.94 19.68
N GLU A 50 -3.93 -13.75 20.00
CA GLU A 50 -4.68 -12.70 20.72
C GLU A 50 -5.97 -12.31 19.97
N LEU A 51 -5.90 -12.23 18.64
CA LEU A 51 -6.98 -11.75 17.78
C LEU A 51 -7.78 -12.86 17.09
N ASP A 52 -7.60 -14.13 17.47
CA ASP A 52 -8.26 -15.31 16.87
C ASP A 52 -8.16 -15.33 15.32
N LEU A 53 -6.96 -15.08 14.80
CA LEU A 53 -6.70 -15.04 13.37
C LEU A 53 -6.31 -16.41 12.81
N TYR A 54 -7.12 -16.94 11.90
CA TYR A 54 -6.92 -18.26 11.31
C TYR A 54 -5.79 -18.30 10.28
N PHE A 55 -4.80 -19.19 10.48
CA PHE A 55 -3.68 -19.40 9.57
C PHE A 55 -4.12 -19.83 8.15
N GLU A 56 -5.21 -20.58 8.04
CA GLU A 56 -5.75 -21.09 6.77
C GLU A 56 -6.22 -19.98 5.83
N ARG A 57 -6.49 -18.78 6.36
CA ARG A 57 -6.77 -17.59 5.55
C ARG A 57 -5.50 -17.07 4.85
N PHE A 58 -4.33 -17.36 5.42
CA PHE A 58 -3.05 -17.02 4.83
C PHE A 58 -2.60 -18.09 3.83
N ILE A 59 -2.46 -19.34 4.28
CA ILE A 59 -2.09 -20.47 3.43
C ILE A 59 -3.20 -21.51 3.50
N ASN A 60 -3.91 -21.68 2.39
CA ASN A 60 -4.97 -22.67 2.28
C ASN A 60 -4.47 -23.88 1.47
N PRO A 61 -4.42 -25.11 2.04
CA PRO A 61 -3.98 -26.31 1.32
C PRO A 61 -4.80 -26.64 0.07
N SER A 62 -6.04 -26.16 -0.01
CA SER A 62 -6.96 -26.35 -1.14
C SER A 62 -6.79 -25.28 -2.23
N ARG A 63 -5.92 -24.28 -2.03
CA ARG A 63 -5.57 -23.27 -3.05
C ARG A 63 -4.16 -23.53 -3.56
N SER A 64 -4.01 -23.46 -4.88
CA SER A 64 -2.72 -23.48 -5.57
C SER A 64 -2.06 -22.09 -5.63
N SER A 65 -2.79 -21.02 -5.34
CA SER A 65 -2.27 -19.66 -5.37
C SER A 65 -1.27 -19.44 -4.21
N PRO A 66 -0.14 -18.76 -4.46
CA PRO A 66 0.76 -18.34 -3.40
C PRO A 66 0.06 -17.37 -2.43
N PRO A 67 0.52 -17.28 -1.18
CA PRO A 67 0.09 -16.21 -0.28
C PRO A 67 0.58 -14.84 -0.78
N ASP A 68 -0.25 -13.81 -0.64
CA ASP A 68 0.14 -12.43 -0.89
C ASP A 68 1.00 -11.90 0.27
N PHE A 69 2.12 -11.26 -0.06
CA PHE A 69 3.05 -10.68 0.89
C PHE A 69 3.16 -9.17 0.68
N ASP A 70 2.28 -8.44 1.35
CA ASP A 70 2.21 -6.99 1.32
C ASP A 70 2.97 -6.38 2.50
N ILE A 71 4.02 -5.61 2.22
CA ILE A 71 4.72 -4.81 3.22
C ILE A 71 4.62 -3.33 2.84
N ASP A 72 4.15 -2.54 3.79
CA ASP A 72 4.13 -1.09 3.71
C ASP A 72 5.37 -0.47 4.32
N PHE A 73 5.94 0.48 3.59
CA PHE A 73 6.96 1.39 4.08
C PHE A 73 6.47 2.83 4.00
N SER A 74 7.11 3.73 4.74
CA SER A 74 6.93 5.16 4.48
C SER A 74 7.27 5.48 3.03
N TRP A 75 6.47 6.35 2.41
CA TRP A 75 6.64 6.75 1.00
C TRP A 75 8.01 7.36 0.71
N LYS A 76 8.66 7.98 1.69
CA LYS A 76 10.01 8.57 1.59
C LYS A 76 11.09 7.49 1.49
N ASP A 77 10.83 6.30 2.05
CA ASP A 77 11.83 5.27 2.31
C ASP A 77 11.69 4.06 1.37
N ARG A 78 10.54 3.92 0.70
CA ARG A 78 10.24 2.82 -0.23
C ARG A 78 11.34 2.59 -1.27
N ASP A 79 11.86 3.65 -1.88
CA ASP A 79 12.91 3.52 -2.90
C ASP A 79 14.24 3.06 -2.30
N HIS A 80 14.52 3.36 -1.02
CA HIS A 80 15.69 2.86 -0.30
C HIS A 80 15.56 1.35 -0.08
N VAL A 81 14.41 0.88 0.39
CA VAL A 81 14.13 -0.55 0.56
C VAL A 81 14.18 -1.29 -0.78
N THR A 82 13.66 -0.67 -1.84
CA THR A 82 13.74 -1.23 -3.20
C THR A 82 15.19 -1.37 -3.64
N ARG A 83 16.04 -0.35 -3.45
CA ARG A 83 17.49 -0.46 -3.74
C ARG A 83 18.14 -1.60 -2.96
N TYR A 84 17.85 -1.73 -1.66
CA TYR A 84 18.37 -2.83 -0.86
C TYR A 84 18.06 -4.20 -1.46
N LEU A 85 16.83 -4.41 -1.96
CA LEU A 85 16.47 -5.66 -2.64
C LEU A 85 17.28 -5.88 -3.92
N PHE A 86 17.45 -4.84 -4.73
CA PHE A 86 18.25 -4.92 -5.96
C PHE A 86 19.74 -5.15 -5.65
N ASP A 87 20.30 -4.51 -4.63
CA ASP A 87 21.70 -4.64 -4.28
C ASP A 87 22.00 -6.02 -3.67
N LYS A 88 21.09 -6.54 -2.84
CA LYS A 88 21.28 -7.81 -2.13
C LYS A 88 20.93 -9.04 -2.96
N TYR A 89 19.83 -8.98 -3.72
CA TYR A 89 19.28 -10.13 -4.44
C TYR A 89 19.39 -9.99 -5.96
N GLY A 90 19.75 -8.80 -6.48
CA GLY A 90 19.74 -8.49 -7.92
C GLY A 90 20.94 -9.00 -8.70
N ASP A 91 21.89 -9.67 -8.07
CA ASP A 91 23.00 -10.35 -8.72
C ASP A 91 22.51 -11.17 -9.93
N ARG A 92 23.22 -11.05 -11.05
CA ARG A 92 22.88 -11.72 -12.31
C ARG A 92 21.45 -11.44 -12.81
N ARG A 93 20.89 -10.25 -12.54
CA ARG A 93 19.56 -9.80 -13.02
C ARG A 93 18.41 -10.65 -12.47
N ARG A 94 18.51 -11.06 -11.22
CA ARG A 94 17.48 -11.86 -10.51
C ARG A 94 16.35 -11.02 -9.91
N VAL A 95 16.50 -9.69 -9.87
CA VAL A 95 15.50 -8.77 -9.34
C VAL A 95 15.07 -7.79 -10.42
N ALA A 96 13.75 -7.57 -10.52
CA ALA A 96 13.16 -6.52 -11.33
C ALA A 96 11.86 -6.03 -10.71
N LEU A 97 11.48 -4.79 -11.04
CA LEU A 97 10.13 -4.32 -10.83
C LEU A 97 9.18 -4.97 -11.85
N LEU A 98 7.96 -5.20 -11.43
CA LEU A 98 6.92 -5.76 -12.28
C LEU A 98 6.30 -4.66 -13.13
N ALA A 99 6.01 -4.94 -14.40
CA ALA A 99 5.29 -4.00 -15.24
C ALA A 99 3.78 -4.03 -14.95
N THR A 100 3.07 -3.03 -15.45
CA THR A 100 1.61 -3.01 -15.50
C THR A 100 1.18 -2.40 -16.81
N TYR A 101 0.30 -3.10 -17.54
CA TYR A 101 -0.27 -2.57 -18.76
C TYR A 101 -1.34 -1.55 -18.40
N SER A 102 -1.07 -0.27 -18.68
CA SER A 102 -2.12 0.74 -18.63
C SER A 102 -2.96 0.63 -19.88
N THR A 103 -4.28 0.52 -19.72
CA THR A 103 -5.23 0.49 -20.82
C THR A 103 -6.05 1.78 -20.87
N TYR A 104 -6.58 2.07 -22.05
CA TYR A 104 -7.48 3.19 -22.26
C TYR A 104 -8.81 2.98 -21.54
N GLN A 105 -9.03 3.77 -20.48
CA GLN A 105 -10.30 3.85 -19.77
C GLN A 105 -11.24 4.85 -20.44
N TYR A 106 -12.56 4.68 -20.27
CA TYR A 106 -13.60 5.50 -20.94
C TYR A 106 -13.26 7.00 -21.03
N ARG A 107 -13.00 7.66 -19.89
CA ARG A 107 -12.72 9.10 -19.86
C ARG A 107 -11.44 9.48 -20.61
N ALA A 108 -10.43 8.62 -20.60
CA ALA A 108 -9.18 8.86 -21.32
C ALA A 108 -9.41 8.77 -22.83
N VAL A 109 -10.17 7.76 -23.29
CA VAL A 109 -10.53 7.60 -24.70
C VAL A 109 -11.27 8.82 -25.23
N ILE A 110 -12.31 9.27 -24.53
CA ILE A 110 -13.10 10.44 -24.94
C ILE A 110 -12.23 11.69 -25.00
N ARG A 111 -11.30 11.85 -24.06
CA ARG A 111 -10.37 12.98 -24.05
C ARG A 111 -9.41 12.97 -25.23
N GLU A 112 -8.80 11.83 -25.54
CA GLU A 112 -7.88 11.74 -26.67
C GLU A 112 -8.59 11.90 -28.01
N LEU A 113 -9.74 11.24 -28.21
CA LEU A 113 -10.53 11.43 -29.42
C LEU A 113 -11.08 12.85 -29.53
N GLY A 114 -11.57 13.45 -28.44
CA GLY A 114 -12.02 14.84 -28.43
C GLY A 114 -10.95 15.82 -28.91
N LYS A 115 -9.70 15.64 -28.47
CA LYS A 115 -8.56 16.44 -28.97
C LYS A 115 -8.32 16.23 -30.46
N VAL A 116 -8.38 14.98 -30.95
CA VAL A 116 -8.19 14.65 -32.38
C VAL A 116 -9.27 15.32 -33.25
N PHE A 117 -10.52 15.33 -32.79
CA PHE A 117 -11.62 16.00 -33.47
C PHE A 117 -11.67 17.52 -33.25
N GLY A 118 -10.75 18.08 -32.46
CA GLY A 118 -10.63 19.52 -32.24
C GLY A 118 -11.69 20.12 -31.30
N LEU A 119 -12.31 19.32 -30.43
CA LEU A 119 -13.27 19.82 -29.45
C LEU A 119 -12.57 20.72 -28.42
N PRO A 120 -13.22 21.81 -27.97
CA PRO A 120 -12.71 22.60 -26.86
C PRO A 120 -12.79 21.81 -25.54
N PRO A 121 -11.90 22.07 -24.56
CA PRO A 121 -11.80 21.27 -23.33
C PRO A 121 -13.11 21.10 -22.56
N HIS A 122 -13.95 22.14 -22.51
CA HIS A 122 -15.22 22.10 -21.79
C HIS A 122 -16.24 21.14 -22.44
N GLU A 123 -16.24 21.02 -23.78
CA GLU A 123 -17.08 20.04 -24.48
C GLU A 123 -16.56 18.62 -24.28
N ILE A 124 -15.24 18.45 -24.26
CA ILE A 124 -14.61 17.15 -23.96
C ILE A 124 -14.98 16.68 -22.55
N ASP A 125 -14.85 17.56 -21.55
CA ASP A 125 -15.16 17.21 -20.16
C ASP A 125 -16.66 16.90 -19.97
N ALA A 126 -17.55 17.65 -20.63
CA ALA A 126 -18.99 17.36 -20.63
C ALA A 126 -19.32 16.01 -21.30
N LEU A 127 -18.61 15.65 -22.37
CA LEU A 127 -18.79 14.35 -23.05
C LEU A 127 -18.23 13.18 -22.22
N ALA A 128 -17.16 13.41 -21.45
CA ALA A 128 -16.50 12.40 -20.64
C ALA A 128 -17.15 12.17 -19.26
N ASP A 129 -18.03 13.06 -18.81
CA ASP A 129 -18.71 12.96 -17.52
C ASP A 129 -20.08 12.30 -17.64
N PRO A 130 -20.33 11.14 -17.00
CA PRO A 130 -21.62 10.44 -17.05
C PRO A 130 -22.83 11.26 -16.56
N HIS A 131 -22.61 12.29 -15.74
CA HIS A 131 -23.70 13.11 -15.20
C HIS A 131 -24.13 14.24 -16.14
N THR A 132 -23.23 14.69 -17.01
CA THR A 132 -23.47 15.77 -17.98
C THR A 132 -23.50 15.25 -19.42
N SER A 133 -23.14 13.98 -19.65
CA SER A 133 -23.23 13.33 -20.95
C SER A 133 -24.65 13.42 -21.48
N LYS A 134 -24.80 14.12 -22.60
CA LYS A 134 -26.06 14.24 -23.31
C LYS A 134 -26.61 12.86 -23.66
N ARG A 135 -27.94 12.69 -23.60
CA ARG A 135 -28.61 11.48 -24.09
C ARG A 135 -28.34 11.32 -25.59
N ASP A 136 -28.37 10.09 -26.10
CA ASP A 136 -28.08 9.78 -27.51
C ASP A 136 -28.85 10.65 -28.54
N GLY A 137 -30.00 11.21 -28.17
CA GLY A 137 -30.76 12.13 -29.03
C GLY A 137 -30.11 13.51 -29.23
N ASP A 138 -29.38 14.02 -28.24
CA ASP A 138 -28.88 15.42 -28.20
C ASP A 138 -27.41 15.55 -28.60
N LEU A 139 -26.76 14.43 -28.93
CA LEU A 139 -25.37 14.39 -29.38
C LEU A 139 -25.28 14.82 -30.85
N ASP A 140 -24.36 15.74 -31.14
CA ASP A 140 -23.99 16.08 -32.51
C ASP A 140 -23.23 14.93 -33.20
N GLN A 141 -22.98 15.10 -34.49
CA GLN A 141 -22.32 14.08 -35.30
C GLN A 141 -20.90 13.77 -34.81
N VAL A 142 -20.18 14.76 -34.28
CA VAL A 142 -18.80 14.60 -33.84
C VAL A 142 -18.77 13.81 -32.54
N ALA A 143 -19.60 14.17 -31.57
CA ALA A 143 -19.74 13.47 -30.30
C ALA A 143 -20.17 12.00 -30.51
N ARG A 144 -21.12 11.73 -31.41
CA ARG A 144 -21.51 10.35 -31.80
C ARG A 144 -20.34 9.58 -32.38
N THR A 145 -19.53 10.24 -33.22
CA THR A 145 -18.36 9.63 -33.86
C THR A 145 -17.27 9.31 -32.83
N ILE A 146 -17.02 10.21 -31.89
CA ILE A 146 -16.11 10.01 -30.76
C ILE A 146 -16.55 8.81 -29.92
N LEU A 147 -17.83 8.73 -29.54
CA LEU A 147 -18.33 7.60 -28.75
C LEU A 147 -18.22 6.27 -29.50
N ARG A 148 -18.57 6.26 -30.79
CA ARG A 148 -18.47 5.07 -31.64
C ARG A 148 -17.04 4.55 -31.74
N TYR A 149 -16.09 5.41 -32.08
CA TYR A 149 -14.67 4.99 -32.13
C TYR A 149 -14.11 4.72 -30.74
N GLY A 150 -14.64 5.40 -29.72
CA GLY A 150 -14.20 5.23 -28.35
C GLY A 150 -14.47 3.83 -27.82
N GLN A 151 -15.58 3.20 -28.21
CA GLN A 151 -15.87 1.80 -27.88
C GLN A 151 -14.81 0.84 -28.43
N HIS A 152 -14.24 1.13 -29.59
CA HIS A 152 -13.18 0.32 -30.18
C HIS A 152 -11.82 0.54 -29.51
N LEU A 153 -11.59 1.68 -28.86
CA LEU A 153 -10.33 1.97 -28.17
C LEU A 153 -10.36 1.63 -26.67
N HIS A 154 -11.54 1.40 -26.10
CA HIS A 154 -11.65 0.97 -24.71
C HIS A 154 -10.83 -0.29 -24.47
N GLU A 155 -10.13 -0.35 -23.33
CA GLU A 155 -9.26 -1.45 -22.92
C GLU A 155 -8.03 -1.73 -23.83
N HIS A 156 -7.81 -0.95 -24.88
CA HIS A 156 -6.58 -1.07 -25.67
C HIS A 156 -5.35 -0.69 -24.84
N PRO A 157 -4.21 -1.39 -25.02
CA PRO A 157 -2.95 -1.01 -24.38
C PRO A 157 -2.57 0.42 -24.74
N HIS A 158 -2.25 1.22 -23.72
CA HIS A 158 -1.85 2.62 -23.85
C HIS A 158 -0.35 2.79 -23.61
N HIS A 159 0.13 2.38 -22.43
CA HIS A 159 1.56 2.41 -22.12
C HIS A 159 1.94 1.33 -21.10
N LEU A 160 3.21 0.94 -21.13
CA LEU A 160 3.80 0.08 -20.12
C LEU A 160 4.21 0.92 -18.91
N SER A 161 3.57 0.67 -17.77
CA SER A 161 3.85 1.32 -16.49
C SER A 161 4.55 0.35 -15.54
N ILE A 162 4.91 0.84 -14.35
CA ILE A 162 5.50 0.04 -13.27
C ILE A 162 4.40 -0.29 -12.26
N HIS A 163 4.33 -1.55 -11.82
CA HIS A 163 3.42 -1.98 -10.77
C HIS A 163 3.65 -1.17 -9.48
N VAL A 164 2.55 -0.85 -8.79
CA VAL A 164 2.60 0.06 -7.63
C VAL A 164 3.46 -0.46 -6.49
N GLY A 165 3.61 -1.78 -6.34
CA GLY A 165 4.44 -2.42 -5.30
C GLY A 165 5.33 -3.56 -5.78
N GLY A 166 5.14 -4.03 -7.01
CA GLY A 166 5.53 -5.38 -7.40
C GLY A 166 7.02 -5.49 -7.68
N VAL A 167 7.69 -6.33 -6.89
CA VAL A 167 9.10 -6.71 -7.08
C VAL A 167 9.16 -8.21 -7.29
N LEU A 168 9.84 -8.65 -8.34
CA LEU A 168 10.15 -10.05 -8.56
C LEU A 168 11.57 -10.36 -8.08
N ILE A 169 11.72 -11.51 -7.44
CA ILE A 169 13.02 -12.07 -7.05
C ILE A 169 13.01 -13.53 -7.52
N ALA A 170 13.88 -13.86 -8.48
CA ALA A 170 13.94 -15.18 -9.11
C ALA A 170 15.23 -15.93 -8.78
N GLU A 171 15.19 -17.26 -8.87
CA GLU A 171 16.37 -18.11 -8.71
C GLU A 171 17.32 -18.03 -9.91
N GLU A 172 16.77 -17.94 -11.12
CA GLU A 172 17.51 -17.71 -12.36
C GLU A 172 17.40 -16.26 -12.83
N PRO A 173 18.32 -15.77 -13.68
CA PRO A 173 18.21 -14.46 -14.29
C PRO A 173 16.82 -14.23 -14.89
N LEU A 174 16.20 -13.09 -14.60
CA LEU A 174 14.85 -12.78 -15.10
C LEU A 174 14.78 -12.74 -16.64
N THR A 175 15.92 -12.55 -17.29
CA THR A 175 16.08 -12.65 -18.75
C THR A 175 15.83 -14.04 -19.34
N HIS A 176 15.74 -15.09 -18.52
CA HIS A 176 15.26 -16.41 -18.95
C HIS A 176 13.73 -16.44 -19.16
N TYR A 177 13.00 -15.52 -18.52
CA TYR A 177 11.54 -15.48 -18.50
C TYR A 177 10.98 -14.29 -19.30
N THR A 178 11.65 -13.14 -19.27
CA THR A 178 11.17 -11.91 -19.91
C THR A 178 12.30 -10.95 -20.25
N ALA A 179 12.05 -10.06 -21.23
CA ALA A 179 12.93 -8.93 -21.46
C ALA A 179 12.80 -7.89 -20.34
N LEU A 180 13.90 -7.22 -20.03
CA LEU A 180 13.95 -6.14 -19.05
C LEU A 180 14.17 -4.80 -19.76
N HIS A 181 13.57 -3.74 -19.22
CA HIS A 181 13.84 -2.37 -19.64
C HIS A 181 14.20 -1.51 -18.42
N MET A 182 14.85 -0.37 -18.66
CA MET A 182 15.27 0.55 -17.60
C MET A 182 14.46 1.86 -17.71
N PRO A 183 13.32 1.99 -17.01
CA PRO A 183 12.56 3.24 -16.97
C PRO A 183 13.31 4.33 -16.19
N PRO A 184 12.89 5.61 -16.30
CA PRO A 184 13.51 6.74 -15.60
C PRO A 184 13.61 6.59 -14.07
N LYS A 185 12.81 5.70 -13.46
CA LYS A 185 12.88 5.36 -12.03
C LYS A 185 14.22 4.72 -11.63
N GLY A 186 14.99 4.19 -12.59
CA GLY A 186 16.34 3.67 -12.36
C GLY A 186 16.42 2.23 -11.84
N PHE A 187 15.33 1.46 -11.94
CA PHE A 187 15.29 0.04 -11.59
C PHE A 187 14.92 -0.77 -12.82
N ALA A 188 15.56 -1.92 -13.03
CA ALA A 188 15.17 -2.82 -14.11
C ALA A 188 13.71 -3.26 -13.91
N THR A 189 12.91 -3.21 -14.97
CA THR A 189 11.49 -3.56 -14.94
C THR A 189 11.20 -4.60 -16.02
N THR A 190 10.33 -5.56 -15.72
CA THR A 190 9.87 -6.58 -16.67
C THR A 190 9.11 -5.95 -17.83
N GLN A 191 8.92 -6.70 -18.92
CA GLN A 191 7.98 -6.32 -19.98
C GLN A 191 6.60 -6.94 -19.79
N PHE A 192 6.50 -8.01 -19.00
CA PHE A 192 5.21 -8.61 -18.67
C PHE A 192 4.57 -8.00 -17.42
N SER A 193 3.28 -8.28 -17.21
CA SER A 193 2.54 -7.88 -16.02
C SER A 193 2.56 -8.97 -14.94
N MET A 194 1.79 -8.74 -13.87
CA MET A 194 1.58 -9.72 -12.81
C MET A 194 0.96 -11.02 -13.30
N LEU A 195 0.04 -10.95 -14.25
CA LEU A 195 -0.69 -12.13 -14.71
C LEU A 195 0.27 -13.14 -15.36
N GLU A 196 1.14 -12.68 -16.25
CA GLU A 196 2.12 -13.56 -16.89
C GLU A 196 3.21 -14.01 -15.90
N ALA A 197 3.57 -13.19 -14.92
CA ALA A 197 4.49 -13.59 -13.87
C ALA A 197 3.92 -14.76 -13.04
N GLU A 198 2.63 -14.70 -12.67
CA GLU A 198 1.93 -15.78 -11.98
C GLU A 198 1.83 -17.04 -12.84
N ASP A 199 1.51 -16.91 -14.13
CA ASP A 199 1.47 -18.05 -15.07
C ASP A 199 2.82 -18.78 -15.16
N LEU A 200 3.92 -18.05 -15.00
CA LEU A 200 5.28 -18.59 -14.98
C LEU A 200 5.72 -19.10 -13.59
N GLY A 201 4.87 -18.98 -12.58
CA GLY A 201 5.17 -19.37 -11.20
C GLY A 201 6.15 -18.43 -10.49
N LEU A 202 6.31 -17.20 -10.96
CA LEU A 202 7.14 -16.19 -10.32
C LEU A 202 6.33 -15.45 -9.26
N TYR A 203 6.82 -15.50 -8.02
CA TYR A 203 6.16 -14.85 -6.89
C TYR A 203 6.61 -13.40 -6.75
N LYS A 204 5.64 -12.51 -6.52
CA LYS A 204 5.89 -11.10 -6.26
C LYS A 204 6.01 -10.81 -4.77
N PHE A 205 6.81 -9.80 -4.47
CA PHE A 205 6.83 -9.10 -3.19
C PHE A 205 6.22 -7.73 -3.43
N ASP A 206 5.19 -7.36 -2.67
CA ASP A 206 4.59 -6.04 -2.78
C ASP A 206 5.22 -5.10 -1.75
N ILE A 207 6.18 -4.30 -2.25
CA ILE A 207 6.87 -3.23 -1.54
C ILE A 207 6.05 -1.96 -1.72
N LEU A 208 5.09 -1.74 -0.83
CA LEU A 208 4.10 -0.68 -0.89
C LEU A 208 4.56 0.57 -0.15
N SER A 209 3.92 1.68 -0.46
CA SER A 209 4.10 2.95 0.26
C SER A 209 2.82 3.34 1.00
N GLN A 210 2.94 3.57 2.30
CA GLN A 210 1.90 4.17 3.12
C GLN A 210 2.38 5.52 3.69
N ARG A 211 1.67 6.59 3.35
CA ARG A 211 1.87 7.95 3.89
C ARG A 211 1.74 8.02 5.40
N GLY A 212 0.80 7.28 5.99
CA GLY A 212 0.58 7.26 7.45
C GLY A 212 1.83 6.91 8.25
N LEU A 213 2.64 5.97 7.76
CA LEU A 213 3.92 5.58 8.39
C LEU A 213 4.93 6.74 8.43
N GLY A 214 4.99 7.54 7.36
CA GLY A 214 5.84 8.72 7.32
C GLY A 214 5.38 9.80 8.31
N HIS A 215 4.06 9.99 8.44
CA HIS A 215 3.50 10.93 9.41
C HIS A 215 3.73 10.51 10.87
N ILE A 216 3.64 9.22 11.17
CA ILE A 216 3.96 8.68 12.50
C ILE A 216 5.41 8.99 12.85
N ARG A 217 6.35 8.72 11.93
CA ARG A 217 7.77 9.04 12.14
C ARG A 217 7.98 10.54 12.36
N ASP A 218 7.50 11.38 11.44
CA ASP A 218 7.64 12.83 11.54
C ASP A 218 7.06 13.34 12.88
N CYS A 219 5.95 12.76 13.37
CA CYS A 219 5.36 13.09 14.66
C CYS A 219 6.26 12.71 15.85
N VAL A 220 6.80 11.49 15.86
CA VAL A 220 7.73 11.02 16.91
C VAL A 220 8.98 11.91 16.96
N GLU A 221 9.57 12.23 15.81
CA GLU A 221 10.72 13.14 15.71
C GLU A 221 10.41 14.53 16.30
N LEU A 222 9.25 15.10 15.96
CA LEU A 222 8.82 16.40 16.48
C LEU A 222 8.57 16.38 18.00
N VAL A 223 8.00 15.30 18.52
CA VAL A 223 7.81 15.12 19.98
C VAL A 223 9.17 15.05 20.66
N GLN A 224 10.09 14.24 20.15
CA GLN A 224 11.45 14.10 20.67
C GLN A 224 12.25 15.40 20.62
N GLN A 225 12.09 16.24 19.60
CA GLN A 225 12.74 17.55 19.48
C GLN A 225 12.21 18.59 20.48
N ARG A 226 10.97 18.45 20.96
CA ARG A 226 10.35 19.37 21.93
C ARG A 226 10.66 18.99 23.39
N SER A 227 11.02 17.75 23.62
CA SER A 227 11.37 17.19 24.93
C SER A 227 12.66 17.74 25.59
N PRO A 228 13.71 18.22 24.89
CA PRO A 228 14.92 18.72 25.53
C PRO A 228 14.70 20.02 26.33
N ASP A 229 13.74 20.85 25.93
CA ASP A 229 13.46 22.17 26.53
C ASP A 229 12.44 22.13 27.70
N ARG A 230 11.89 20.95 28.03
CA ARG A 230 10.98 20.79 29.19
C ARG A 230 11.70 20.74 30.55
N GLY A 231 12.95 21.20 30.62
CA GLY A 231 13.68 21.37 31.87
C GLY A 231 13.21 22.50 32.80
N THR A 232 12.30 23.41 32.38
CA THR A 232 11.96 24.59 33.23
C THR A 232 10.54 25.18 33.10
N ARG A 233 9.54 24.50 32.51
CA ARG A 233 8.16 25.03 32.51
C ARG A 233 7.13 24.02 33.01
N SER A 234 6.95 24.06 34.33
CA SER A 234 5.83 23.53 35.08
C SER A 234 4.54 24.32 34.76
N VAL A 235 3.83 23.97 33.70
CA VAL A 235 2.39 24.27 33.55
C VAL A 235 1.71 23.13 32.82
N ASP A 236 1.79 21.93 33.41
CA ASP A 236 0.88 20.86 33.05
C ASP A 236 -0.09 20.64 34.21
N PRO A 237 -1.40 20.44 33.95
CA PRO A 237 -2.39 20.23 35.00
C PRO A 237 -2.06 18.99 35.84
N PRO A 238 -2.41 18.99 37.14
CA PRO A 238 -2.07 17.90 38.05
C PRO A 238 -2.82 16.63 37.62
N GLY A 239 -2.06 15.57 37.29
CA GLY A 239 -2.57 14.31 36.75
C GLY A 239 -1.68 13.64 35.70
N ARG A 240 -0.64 14.33 35.20
CA ARG A 240 0.37 13.75 34.29
C ARG A 240 1.42 12.94 35.06
N ALA A 241 1.02 11.79 35.57
CA ALA A 241 1.97 10.78 36.03
C ALA A 241 2.34 9.87 34.84
N ASN A 242 3.65 9.75 34.55
CA ASN A 242 4.32 8.73 33.73
C ASN A 242 4.56 8.92 32.22
N ASP A 243 4.25 10.05 31.58
CA ASP A 243 4.76 10.28 30.22
C ASP A 243 6.18 10.86 30.28
N ASP A 244 7.17 10.02 30.61
CA ASP A 244 8.58 10.32 30.31
C ASP A 244 8.69 10.56 28.79
N PRO A 245 9.14 11.74 28.33
CA PRO A 245 9.30 12.01 26.90
C PRO A 245 10.42 11.18 26.23
N ALA A 246 11.15 10.37 27.01
CA ALA A 246 12.15 9.45 26.52
C ALA A 246 11.52 8.34 25.66
N ALA A 247 11.59 8.55 24.34
CA ALA A 247 11.27 7.61 23.26
C ALA A 247 9.82 7.11 23.24
N VAL A 248 8.95 7.82 22.51
CA VAL A 248 7.70 7.23 22.01
C VAL A 248 8.05 6.01 21.14
N ASP A 249 7.84 4.82 21.67
CA ASP A 249 7.95 3.57 20.92
C ASP A 249 6.62 3.28 20.23
N ILE A 250 6.63 3.34 18.90
CA ILE A 250 5.45 3.09 18.07
C ILE A 250 5.09 1.60 18.00
N HIS A 251 6.00 0.71 18.43
CA HIS A 251 5.80 -0.73 18.47
C HIS A 251 5.21 -1.21 19.81
N ASP A 252 5.04 -0.34 20.81
CA ASP A 252 4.30 -0.65 22.04
C ASP A 252 2.78 -0.66 21.82
N VAL A 253 2.33 -1.55 20.93
CA VAL A 253 0.94 -1.67 20.51
C VAL A 253 0.04 -2.03 21.69
N GLN A 254 0.52 -2.85 22.64
CA GLN A 254 -0.26 -3.27 23.80
C GLN A 254 -0.65 -2.10 24.70
N ARG A 255 0.27 -1.15 24.90
CA ARG A 255 -0.05 0.11 25.58
C ARG A 255 -1.12 0.90 24.84
N PHE A 256 -1.00 1.05 23.51
CA PHE A 256 -1.97 1.83 22.74
C PHE A 256 -3.37 1.20 22.71
N LYS A 257 -3.48 -0.13 22.69
CA LYS A 257 -4.77 -0.86 22.75
C LYS A 257 -5.57 -0.57 24.03
N THR A 258 -4.88 -0.23 25.11
CA THR A 258 -5.47 -0.03 26.44
C THR A 258 -5.44 1.43 26.90
N ASP A 259 -4.90 2.36 26.10
CA ASP A 259 -4.81 3.77 26.48
C ASP A 259 -6.23 4.38 26.52
N PRO A 260 -6.71 4.83 27.69
CA PRO A 260 -8.06 5.37 27.84
C PRO A 260 -8.29 6.63 26.99
N ARG A 261 -7.23 7.39 26.65
CA ARG A 261 -7.33 8.57 25.79
C ARG A 261 -7.58 8.16 24.34
N VAL A 262 -6.88 7.13 23.85
CA VAL A 262 -7.09 6.59 22.49
C VAL A 262 -8.51 6.03 22.37
N ASN A 263 -8.94 5.26 23.36
CA ASN A 263 -10.27 4.68 23.42
C ASN A 263 -11.39 5.75 23.46
N GLU A 264 -11.17 6.86 24.18
CA GLU A 264 -12.12 7.98 24.20
C GLU A 264 -12.24 8.68 22.84
N LEU A 265 -11.13 8.86 22.11
CA LEU A 265 -11.15 9.42 20.75
C LEU A 265 -11.93 8.52 19.79
N LEU A 266 -11.74 7.20 19.87
CA LEU A 266 -12.51 6.23 19.08
C LEU A 266 -14.01 6.29 19.42
N ARG A 267 -14.35 6.30 20.71
CA ARG A 267 -15.74 6.34 21.21
C ARG A 267 -16.49 7.60 20.79
N THR A 268 -15.80 8.73 20.82
CA THR A 268 -16.37 10.02 20.40
C THR A 268 -16.30 10.24 18.89
N GLY A 269 -15.68 9.33 18.14
CA GLY A 269 -15.41 9.43 16.70
C GLY A 269 -14.58 10.65 16.34
N ASP A 270 -13.71 11.11 17.25
CA ASP A 270 -12.77 12.21 17.02
C ASP A 270 -11.46 11.68 16.42
N THR A 271 -11.59 11.14 15.21
CA THR A 271 -10.55 10.39 14.50
C THR A 271 -10.10 11.11 13.22
N ILE A 272 -10.20 12.45 13.19
CA ILE A 272 -9.68 13.25 12.07
C ILE A 272 -8.16 13.06 12.01
N GLY A 273 -7.64 12.69 10.83
CA GLY A 273 -6.22 12.36 10.65
C GLY A 273 -5.83 10.95 11.12
N CYS A 274 -6.76 10.12 11.58
CA CYS A 274 -6.52 8.70 11.89
C CYS A 274 -6.74 7.83 10.66
N PHE A 275 -5.74 6.98 10.36
CA PHE A 275 -5.79 6.08 9.20
C PHE A 275 -7.01 5.13 9.26
N TYR A 276 -7.62 4.85 8.10
CA TYR A 276 -8.89 4.12 7.90
C TYR A 276 -10.17 4.72 8.49
N VAL A 277 -10.11 5.43 9.61
CA VAL A 277 -11.30 5.87 10.36
C VAL A 277 -11.60 7.37 10.33
N GLU A 278 -11.03 8.10 9.38
CA GLU A 278 -11.17 9.56 9.27
C GLU A 278 -12.50 10.03 8.61
N SER A 279 -13.05 9.25 7.66
CA SER A 279 -14.16 9.75 6.82
C SER A 279 -15.41 10.11 7.66
N PRO A 280 -16.22 11.10 7.25
CA PRO A 280 -17.44 11.46 7.97
C PRO A 280 -18.37 10.26 8.22
N ALA A 281 -18.52 9.39 7.22
CA ALA A 281 -19.32 8.17 7.34
C ALA A 281 -18.75 7.19 8.37
N MET A 282 -17.44 6.97 8.36
CA MET A 282 -16.79 6.05 9.31
C MET A 282 -16.85 6.59 10.75
N ARG A 283 -16.60 7.89 10.95
CA ARG A 283 -16.76 8.55 12.25
C ARG A 283 -18.17 8.43 12.82
N MET A 284 -19.18 8.58 11.97
CA MET A 284 -20.57 8.34 12.38
C MET A 284 -20.84 6.87 12.71
N LEU A 285 -20.25 5.94 11.95
CA LEU A 285 -20.38 4.50 12.19
C LEU A 285 -19.76 4.10 13.54
N LEU A 286 -18.55 4.56 13.85
CA LEU A 286 -17.88 4.32 15.14
C LEU A 286 -18.77 4.71 16.33
N LYS A 287 -19.37 5.91 16.28
CA LYS A 287 -20.30 6.39 17.32
C LYS A 287 -21.55 5.51 17.44
N LYS A 288 -22.10 5.03 16.31
CA LYS A 288 -23.33 4.23 16.28
C LYS A 288 -23.11 2.80 16.75
N LEU A 289 -21.96 2.21 16.41
CA LEU A 289 -21.55 0.89 16.91
C LEU A 289 -21.19 0.96 18.39
N GLY A 290 -20.86 2.15 18.90
CA GLY A 290 -20.47 2.33 20.29
C GLY A 290 -19.11 1.71 20.56
N VAL A 291 -18.17 1.84 19.61
CA VAL A 291 -16.78 1.36 19.74
C VAL A 291 -16.15 1.95 20.99
N GLN A 292 -15.48 1.12 21.80
CA GLN A 292 -14.88 1.54 23.09
C GLN A 292 -13.42 1.15 23.23
N ASP A 293 -12.93 0.24 22.40
CA ASP A 293 -11.62 -0.37 22.52
C ASP A 293 -11.13 -0.91 21.17
N TYR A 294 -9.91 -1.44 21.17
CA TYR A 294 -9.30 -2.01 19.97
C TYR A 294 -10.07 -3.21 19.37
N PRO A 295 -10.59 -4.17 20.15
CA PRO A 295 -11.40 -5.27 19.58
C PRO A 295 -12.70 -4.84 18.90
N THR A 296 -13.31 -3.74 19.34
CA THR A 296 -14.57 -3.23 18.77
C THR A 296 -14.36 -2.25 17.60
N LEU A 297 -13.12 -1.83 17.34
CA LEU A 297 -12.71 -0.95 16.23
C LEU A 297 -12.75 -1.68 14.88
#